data_AF-A0A223P0M2-F1
#
_entry.id   AF-A0A223P0M2-F1
#
_cell.length_a   1.000
_cell.length_b   1.000
_cell.length_c   1.000
_cell.angle_alpha   90.00
_cell.angle_beta   90.00
_cell.angle_gamma   90.00
#
_symmetry.space_group_name_H-M   'P 1'
#
loop_
_entity.id
_entity.type
_entity.pdbx_description
1 polymer ?
#
loop_
_entity_poly.entity_id
_entity_poly.type
_entity_poly.pdbx_seq_one_letter_code
_entity_poly.pdbx_strand_id
1 'polypeptide(L)' 'MEHKLNTLKNDVKNVFVEGNANPIQMARVFVIMAIPLISVFLIGARHIIY' A
#
# COMPACT_ATOMS: atom_id res chain seq x y z
N MET A 1 -4.98 -18.90 0.05
CA MET A 1 -4.63 -17.51 0.45
C MET A 1 -3.13 -17.30 0.59
N GLU A 2 -2.38 -18.32 1.02
CA GLU A 2 -0.93 -18.30 1.16
C GLU A 2 -0.19 -17.78 -0.07
N HIS A 3 -0.58 -18.23 -1.28
CA HIS A 3 0.03 -17.73 -2.51
C HIS A 3 -0.15 -16.22 -2.70
N LYS A 4 -1.33 -15.66 -2.40
CA LYS A 4 -1.59 -14.22 -2.53
C LYS A 4 -0.76 -13.41 -1.52
N LEU A 5 -0.61 -13.93 -0.31
CA LEU A 5 0.19 -13.29 0.73
C LEU A 5 1.69 -13.32 0.38
N ASN A 6 2.18 -14.44 -0.14
CA ASN A 6 3.56 -14.58 -0.61
C ASN A 6 3.84 -13.65 -1.80
N THR A 7 2.88 -13.49 -2.71
CA THR A 7 2.97 -12.52 -3.80
C THR A 7 3.06 -11.10 -3.26
N LEU A 8 2.18 -10.70 -2.33
CA LEU A 8 2.22 -9.37 -1.74
C LEU A 8 3.55 -9.10 -1.00
N LYS A 9 4.04 -10.09 -0.24
CA LYS A 9 5.34 -9.99 0.44
C LYS A 9 6.48 -9.74 -0.54
N ASN A 10 6.50 -10.47 -1.66
CA ASN A 10 7.51 -10.25 -2.71
C ASN A 10 7.34 -8.87 -3.36
N ASP A 11 6.12 -8.44 -3.65
CA ASP A 11 5.88 -7.13 -4.25
C ASP A 11 6.38 -6.00 -3.33
N VAL A 12 6.08 -6.07 -2.02
CA VAL A 12 6.56 -5.11 -1.01
C VAL A 12 8.09 -5.12 -0.92
N LYS A 13 8.72 -6.31 -0.91
CA LYS A 13 10.18 -6.45 -0.90
C LYS A 13 10.82 -5.83 -2.14
N ASN A 14 10.27 -6.11 -3.32
CA ASN A 14 10.81 -5.59 -4.57
C ASN A 14 10.68 -4.06 -4.65
N VAL A 15 9.57 -3.51 -4.15
CA VAL A 15 9.30 -2.05 -4.21
C VAL A 15 10.14 -1.29 -3.19
N PHE A 16 10.22 -1.74 -1.93
CA PHE A 16 10.84 -0.95 -0.85
C PHE A 16 12.26 -1.37 -0.48
N VAL A 17 12.69 -2.59 -0.83
CA VAL A 17 14.01 -3.11 -0.43
C VAL A 17 14.93 -3.25 -1.65
N GLU A 18 14.48 -3.94 -2.69
CA GLU A 18 15.34 -4.24 -3.84
C GLU A 18 15.37 -3.13 -4.88
N GLY A 19 14.34 -2.28 -4.93
CA GLY A 19 14.21 -1.21 -5.93
C GLY A 19 14.00 -1.71 -7.37
N ASN A 20 13.81 -3.02 -7.56
CA ASN A 20 13.60 -3.68 -8.85
C ASN A 20 12.15 -4.19 -8.97
N ALA A 21 11.19 -3.29 -8.80
CA ALA A 21 9.78 -3.61 -8.94
C ALA A 21 9.26 -3.27 -10.34
N ASN A 22 8.49 -4.18 -10.92
CA ASN A 22 7.76 -3.87 -12.15
C ASN A 22 6.57 -2.93 -11.86
N PRO A 23 6.01 -2.25 -12.87
CA PRO A 23 4.91 -1.29 -12.67
C PRO A 23 3.68 -1.89 -11.99
N ILE A 24 3.39 -3.17 -12.22
CA ILE A 24 2.24 -3.88 -11.62
C ILE A 24 2.47 -4.13 -10.12
N GLN A 25 3.70 -4.43 -9.71
CA GLN A 25 4.09 -4.60 -8.31
C GLN A 25 4.01 -3.27 -7.57
N MET A 26 4.54 -2.20 -8.17
CA MET A 26 4.42 -0.84 -7.63
C MET A 26 2.96 -0.43 -7.44
N ALA A 27 2.12 -0.61 -8.46
CA ALA A 27 0.70 -0.26 -8.39
C ALA A 27 -0.02 -1.01 -7.25
N ARG A 28 0.21 -2.32 -7.11
CA ARG A 28 -0.36 -3.13 -6.03
C ARG A 28 0.05 -2.62 -4.65
N VAL A 29 1.34 -2.37 -4.46
CA VAL A 29 1.87 -1.89 -3.18
C VAL A 29 1.32 -0.50 -2.84
N PHE A 30 1.30 0.43 -3.79
CA PHE A 30 0.80 1.79 -3.55
C PHE A 30 -0.70 1.85 -3.26
N VAL A 31 -1.52 1.03 -3.92
CA VAL A 31 -2.96 0.97 -3.62
C VAL A 31 -3.20 0.50 -2.19
N ILE A 32 -2.45 -0.50 -1.72
CA ILE A 32 -2.58 -1.00 -0.34
C ILE A 32 -2.11 0.06 0.67
N MET A 33 -1.00 0.74 0.37
CA MET A 33 -0.46 1.82 1.21
C MET A 33 -1.32 3.09 1.20
N ALA A 34 -2.15 3.30 0.18
CA ALA A 34 -3.08 4.42 0.13
C ALA A 34 -4.21 4.30 1.18
N ILE A 35 -4.58 3.08 1.57
CA ILE A 35 -5.66 2.85 2.56
C ILE A 35 -5.40 3.60 3.87
N PRO A 36 -4.27 3.41 4.58
CA PRO A 36 -4.01 4.14 5.82
C PRO A 36 -3.94 5.65 5.63
N LEU A 37 -3.39 6.14 4.50
CA LEU A 37 -3.36 7.58 4.20
C LEU A 37 -4.77 8.16 4.05
N ILE A 38 -5.64 7.49 3.31
CA ILE A 38 -7.03 7.90 3.13
C ILE A 38 -7.78 7.83 4.47
N SER A 39 -7.57 6.79 5.27
CA SER A 39 -8.18 6.67 6.60
C SER A 39 -7.79 7.84 7.51
N VAL A 40 -6.51 8.18 7.59
CA VAL A 40 -6.04 9.34 8.38
C VAL A 40 -6.64 10.64 7.84
N PHE A 41 -6.67 10.82 6.52
CA PHE A 41 -7.27 12.00 5.90
C PHE A 41 -8.75 12.15 6.23
N LEU A 42 -9.55 11.09 6.10
CA LEU A 42 -10.98 11.13 6.39
C LEU A 42 -11.27 11.38 7.88
N ILE A 43 -10.52 10.74 8.78
CA ILE A 43 -10.67 10.94 10.23
C ILE A 43 -10.25 12.37 10.62
N GLY A 44 -9.11 12.83 10.11
CA GLY A 44 -8.60 14.17 10.36
C GLY A 44 -9.53 15.26 9.81
N ALA A 45 -10.00 15.11 8.56
CA ALA A 45 -10.96 16.03 7.96
C ALA A 45 -12.27 16.08 8.77
N ARG A 46 -12.78 14.93 9.23
CA ARG A 46 -13.95 14.90 10.11
C ARG A 46 -13.74 15.63 11.42
N HIS A 47 -12.56 15.53 12.03
CA HIS A 47 -12.22 16.23 13.28
C HIS A 47 -12.02 17.76 13.08
N ILE A 48 -11.65 18.22 11.88
CA ILE A 48 -11.53 19.66 11.61
C ILE A 48 -12.91 20.31 11.42
N ILE A 49 -13.87 19.54 10.90
CA ILE A 49 -15.21 20.04 10.53
C ILE A 49 -16.19 20.05 11.72
N TYR A 50 -15.99 19.18 12.73
CA TYR A 50 -16.83 19.08 13.95
C TYR A 50 -16.08 19.57 15.18
#